data_AF-A0A455U2B9-F1
#
_entry.id   AF-A0A455U2B9-F1
#
_cell.length_a   1.000
_cell.length_b   1.000
_cell.length_c   1.000
_cell.angle_alpha   90.00
_cell.angle_beta   90.00
_cell.angle_gamma   90.00
#
_symmetry.space_group_name_H-M   'P 1'
#
loop_
_entity.id
_entity.type
_entity.pdbx_description
1 polymer ?
#
loop_
_entity_poly.entity_id
_entity_poly.type
_entity_poly.pdbx_seq_one_letter_code
_entity_poly.pdbx_strand_id
1 'polypeptide(L)' 'MNERIYARRIILAAGVGDRLPNMPGIAELWGTRVFHCPYCHGFDLNGGRIGVLASSDFAMHLAILLPDWGETTLF' A
#
# COMPACT_ATOMS: atom_id res chain seq x y z
N MET A 1 27.14 12.10 -13.27
CA MET A 1 28.06 10.96 -13.46
C MET A 1 27.44 10.03 -14.49
N ASN A 2 28.11 9.80 -15.62
CA ASN A 2 27.61 8.91 -16.67
C ASN A 2 28.63 7.79 -16.86
N GLU A 3 28.47 6.72 -16.10
CA GLU A 3 29.32 5.52 -16.21
C GLU A 3 28.61 4.50 -17.11
N ARG A 4 29.33 3.94 -18.08
CA ARG A 4 28.81 2.91 -19.00
C ARG A 4 29.34 1.55 -18.57
N ILE A 5 28.42 0.62 -18.29
CA ILE A 5 28.75 -0.77 -17.91
C ILE A 5 28.30 -1.70 -19.03
N TYR A 6 29.14 -2.67 -19.39
CA TYR A 6 28.83 -3.72 -20.37
C TYR A 6 28.61 -5.05 -19.65
N ALA A 7 27.57 -5.79 -20.03
CA ALA A 7 27.25 -7.10 -19.45
C ALA A 7 26.78 -8.08 -20.52
N ARG A 8 27.06 -9.38 -20.34
CA ARG A 8 26.60 -10.44 -21.25
C ARG A 8 25.10 -10.72 -21.11
N ARG A 9 24.54 -10.52 -19.92
CA ARG A 9 23.13 -10.70 -19.58
C ARG A 9 22.74 -9.69 -18.50
N ILE A 10 21.46 -9.31 -18.46
CA ILE A 10 20.89 -8.37 -17.49
C ILE A 10 19.65 -9.00 -16.88
N ILE A 11 19.48 -8.86 -15.55
CA ILE A 11 18.25 -9.15 -14.83
C ILE A 11 17.76 -7.83 -14.23
N LEU A 12 16.51 -7.46 -14.53
CA LEU A 12 15.87 -6.29 -13.94
C LEU A 12 15.14 -6.74 -12.67
N ALA A 13 15.62 -6.26 -11.52
CA ALA A 13 15.06 -6.55 -10.20
C ALA A 13 15.03 -5.29 -9.32
N ALA A 14 14.71 -4.13 -9.92
CA ALA A 14 14.76 -2.82 -9.28
C ALA A 14 13.60 -2.54 -8.30
N GLY A 15 12.58 -3.42 -8.26
CA GLY A 15 11.38 -3.22 -7.45
C GLY A 15 10.46 -2.12 -8.02
N VAL A 16 9.62 -1.57 -7.15
CA VAL A 16 8.68 -0.48 -7.46
C VAL A 16 8.71 0.57 -6.36
N GLY A 17 8.29 1.80 -6.69
CA GLY A 17 8.02 2.85 -5.72
C GLY A 17 6.54 3.21 -5.73
N ASP A 18 5.95 3.32 -4.54
CA ASP A 18 4.54 3.69 -4.40
C ASP A 18 4.34 5.19 -4.69
N ARG A 19 3.33 5.49 -5.51
CA ARG A 19 2.83 6.86 -5.67
C ARG A 19 1.67 7.07 -4.71
N LEU A 20 1.93 7.79 -3.64
CA LEU A 20 0.93 8.02 -2.59
C LEU A 20 -0.01 9.16 -2.96
N PRO A 21 -1.29 9.12 -2.52
CA PRO A 21 -2.20 10.25 -2.62
C PRO A 21 -1.62 11.52 -1.99
N ASN A 22 -1.80 12.67 -2.65
CA ASN A 22 -1.38 13.97 -2.12
C ASN A 22 -2.37 14.46 -1.06
N MET A 23 -2.30 13.87 0.12
CA MET A 23 -3.15 14.18 1.27
C MET A 23 -2.28 14.30 2.53
N PRO A 24 -2.51 15.32 3.38
CA PRO A 24 -1.73 15.50 4.60
C PRO A 24 -1.70 14.24 5.46
N GLY A 25 -0.51 13.83 5.92
CA GLY A 25 -0.33 12.71 6.82
C GLY A 25 -0.15 11.34 6.15
N ILE A 26 -0.47 11.18 4.86
CA ILE A 26 -0.35 9.87 4.19
C ILE A 26 1.11 9.43 4.08
N ALA A 27 1.99 10.31 3.60
CA ALA A 27 3.39 9.97 3.38
C ALA A 27 4.13 9.71 4.71
N GLU A 28 3.81 10.50 5.74
CA GLU A 28 4.42 10.40 7.07
C GLU A 28 4.01 9.11 7.80
N LEU A 29 2.83 8.57 7.50
CA LEU A 29 2.26 7.38 8.14
C LEU A 29 2.40 6.10 7.29
N TRP A 30 2.98 6.18 6.10
CA TRP A 30 3.15 5.04 5.20
C TRP A 30 3.99 3.93 5.84
N GLY A 31 3.48 2.71 5.84
CA GLY A 31 4.15 1.53 6.42
C GLY A 31 4.10 1.45 7.95
N THR A 32 3.46 2.41 8.63
CA THR A 32 3.26 2.37 10.10
C THR A 32 1.79 2.42 10.50
N ARG A 33 0.99 3.22 9.81
CA ARG A 33 -0.46 3.36 10.05
C ARG A 33 -1.28 3.38 8.75
N VAL A 34 -0.65 3.63 7.61
CA VAL A 34 -1.25 3.58 6.28
C VAL A 34 -0.56 2.49 5.46
N PHE A 35 -1.35 1.60 4.84
CA PHE A 35 -0.87 0.40 4.17
C PHE A 35 -1.67 0.12 2.89
N HIS A 36 -1.09 -0.60 1.94
CA HIS A 36 -1.81 -1.07 0.73
C HIS A 36 -2.30 -2.52 0.82
N CYS A 37 -1.64 -3.35 1.63
CA CYS A 37 -1.83 -4.80 1.63
C CYS A 37 -2.52 -5.26 2.93
N PRO A 38 -3.79 -5.70 2.88
CA PRO A 38 -4.50 -6.18 4.07
C PRO A 38 -3.93 -7.52 4.58
N TYR A 39 -3.45 -8.39 3.71
CA TYR A 39 -2.83 -9.65 4.12
C TYR A 39 -1.52 -9.46 4.89
N CYS A 40 -0.80 -8.38 4.60
CA CYS A 40 0.52 -8.11 5.15
C CYS A 40 0.44 -7.51 6.55
N HIS A 41 -0.60 -6.70 6.83
CA HIS A 41 -0.69 -5.90 8.06
C HIS A 41 -2.06 -5.97 8.77
N GLY A 42 -3.09 -6.55 8.13
CA GLY A 42 -4.45 -6.55 8.66
C GLY A 42 -4.60 -7.38 9.93
N PHE A 43 -3.88 -8.50 10.04
CA PHE A 43 -3.93 -9.36 11.23
C PHE A 43 -3.49 -8.62 12.51
N ASP A 44 -2.45 -7.79 12.40
CA ASP A 44 -1.88 -7.06 13.54
C ASP A 44 -2.83 -5.98 14.09
N LEU A 45 -3.90 -5.65 13.37
CA LEU A 45 -4.96 -4.74 13.84
C LEU A 45 -5.88 -5.39 14.86
N ASN A 46 -5.84 -6.72 15.01
CA ASN A 46 -6.58 -7.49 16.02
C ASN A 46 -8.08 -7.15 16.08
N GLY A 47 -8.75 -7.11 14.92
CA GLY A 47 -10.18 -6.80 14.82
C GLY A 47 -10.54 -5.33 15.07
N GLY A 48 -9.56 -4.43 15.08
CA GLY A 48 -9.74 -3.00 15.30
C GLY A 48 -10.47 -2.26 14.16
N ARG A 49 -10.51 -0.93 14.24
CA ARG A 49 -11.13 -0.08 13.21
C ARG A 49 -10.20 0.10 12.02
N ILE A 50 -10.74 -0.07 10.82
CA ILE A 50 -10.03 0.02 9.54
C ILE A 50 -10.66 1.09 8.67
N GLY A 51 -9.83 1.98 8.15
CA GLY A 51 -10.21 2.97 7.15
C GLY A 51 -9.74 2.57 5.77
N VAL A 52 -10.63 2.54 4.77
CA VAL A 52 -10.28 2.37 3.36
C VAL A 52 -10.44 3.71 2.67
N LEU A 53 -9.32 4.25 2.16
CA LEU A 53 -9.31 5.49 1.38
C LEU A 53 -9.68 5.21 -0.07
N ALA A 54 -10.70 5.87 -0.59
CA ALA A 54 -11.21 5.75 -1.96
C ALA A 54 -10.29 6.43 -3.00
N SER A 55 -9.03 5.99 -3.09
CA SER A 55 -7.99 6.58 -3.95
C SER A 55 -7.91 5.97 -5.36
N SER A 56 -8.72 4.95 -5.66
CA SER A 56 -8.81 4.32 -6.98
C SER A 56 -10.15 3.60 -7.16
N ASP A 57 -10.48 3.22 -8.38
CA ASP A 57 -11.69 2.42 -8.69
C ASP A 57 -11.71 1.07 -7.95
N PHE A 58 -10.55 0.59 -7.50
CA PHE A 58 -10.41 -0.67 -6.75
C PHE A 58 -10.74 -0.54 -5.26
N ALA A 59 -10.93 0.68 -4.74
CA ALA A 59 -11.15 0.90 -3.31
C ALA A 59 -12.42 0.20 -2.78
N MET A 60 -13.48 0.13 -3.59
CA MET A 60 -14.70 -0.61 -3.23
C MET A 60 -14.42 -2.11 -3.03
N HIS A 61 -13.57 -2.69 -3.87
CA HIS A 61 -13.20 -4.10 -3.72
C HIS A 61 -12.45 -4.35 -2.41
N LEU A 62 -11.52 -3.45 -2.07
CA LEU A 62 -10.82 -3.51 -0.78
C LEU A 62 -11.80 -3.33 0.40
N ALA A 63 -12.72 -2.37 0.33
CA ALA A 63 -13.69 -2.13 1.40
C ALA A 63 -14.61 -3.32 1.71
N ILE A 64 -14.89 -4.16 0.70
CA ILE A 64 -15.66 -5.40 0.88
C ILE A 64 -14.81 -6.53 1.47
N LEU A 65 -13.50 -6.52 1.21
CA LEU A 65 -12.55 -7.53 1.68
C LEU A 65 -12.11 -7.28 3.13
N LEU A 66 -11.91 -6.01 3.51
CA LEU A 66 -11.35 -5.63 4.80
C LEU A 66 -12.14 -6.03 6.08
N PRO A 67 -13.48 -6.26 6.05
CA PRO A 67 -14.24 -6.75 7.20
C PRO A 67 -13.73 -8.05 7.84
N ASP A 68 -12.97 -8.87 7.11
CA ASP A 68 -12.34 -10.08 7.66
C ASP A 68 -11.26 -9.77 8.72
N TRP A 69 -10.74 -8.53 8.75
CA TRP A 69 -9.72 -8.07 9.71
C TRP A 69 -10.19 -7.02 10.70
N GLY A 70 -11.39 -6.44 10.53
CA GLY A 70 -11.89 -5.42 11.46
C GLY A 70 -13.07 -4.58 10.98
N GLU A 71 -13.57 -3.71 11.85
CA GLU A 71 -14.68 -2.79 11.55
C GLU A 71 -14.26 -1.78 10.48
N THR A 72 -14.86 -1.85 9.29
CA THR A 72 -14.37 -1.16 8.10
C THR A 72 -15.25 0.03 7.71
N THR A 73 -14.60 1.20 7.52
CA THR A 73 -15.22 2.41 6.97
C THR A 73 -14.53 2.81 5.67
N LEU A 74 -15.30 2.96 4.59
CA LEU A 74 -14.84 3.53 3.31
C LEU A 74 -15.07 5.05 3.31
N PHE A 75 -14.05 5.83 2.91
CA PHE A 75 -14.12 7.29 2.82
C PHE A 75 -13.25 7.87 1.71
#